data_AF-A0A2J7RJV0-F1
#
_entry.id   AF-A0A2J7RJV0-F1
#
_cell.length_a   1.000
_cell.length_b   1.000
_cell.length_c   1.000
_cell.angle_alpha   90.00
_cell.angle_beta   90.00
_cell.angle_gamma   90.00
#
_symmetry.space_group_name_H-M   'P 1'
#
loop_
_entity.id
_entity.type
_entity.pdbx_description
1 polymer ?
#
loop_
_entity_poly.entity_id
_entity_poly.type
_entity_poly.pdbx_seq_one_letter_code
_entity_poly.pdbx_strand_id
1 'polypeptide(L)'
;MASKGVFLVNSPNIKYNNDFIEADYDYQTTKVESNGDVLMATPVTTKLHIRTKRQVPKLGLMLVGWGGNNGSTVTAALLANKLQLSWETKTGTRKADWYGSITQASTVRLGTGVNGQDVYIPMSQFLPMVNPDDIVVDGWDISSMNLADAMKRAQVLDINLQQQLRPYMQNMKPRPSIYFPDFIAANQASRADNVISGTKWEQMEQIRKDIRDFKDFHKLDQVIVLWTANTERFCDVLSGLNTTAEDLLAAIKANAKEVSPSTLFAVSCILEGVRTDFSSY
;
A
#
# COMPACT_ATOMS: atom_id res chain seq x y z
N MET A 1 9.05 -3.48 -27.65
CA MET A 1 8.00 -3.95 -26.71
C MET A 1 6.70 -3.96 -27.49
N ALA A 2 6.05 -5.11 -27.65
CA ALA A 2 4.75 -5.18 -28.33
C ALA A 2 3.75 -4.30 -27.56
N SER A 3 2.98 -3.47 -28.26
CA SER A 3 1.88 -2.71 -27.65
C SER A 3 0.95 -3.72 -26.97
N LYS A 4 0.90 -3.71 -25.62
CA LYS A 4 -0.06 -4.51 -24.85
C LYS A 4 -1.45 -4.23 -25.42
N GLY A 5 -2.12 -5.27 -25.93
CA GLY A 5 -3.43 -5.14 -26.57
C GLY A 5 -4.41 -4.42 -25.64
N VAL A 6 -5.09 -3.41 -26.16
CA VAL A 6 -6.09 -2.66 -25.39
C VAL A 6 -7.34 -3.52 -25.29
N PHE A 7 -7.71 -3.93 -24.07
CA PHE A 7 -9.03 -4.49 -23.80
C PHE A 7 -10.07 -3.38 -23.91
N LEU A 8 -11.09 -3.59 -24.75
CA LEU A 8 -12.19 -2.67 -24.95
C LEU A 8 -13.51 -3.42 -24.81
N VAL A 9 -14.44 -2.82 -24.07
CA VAL A 9 -15.83 -3.28 -23.99
C VAL A 9 -16.68 -2.44 -24.93
N ASN A 10 -17.30 -3.08 -25.91
CA ASN A 10 -18.28 -2.46 -26.81
C ASN A 10 -19.67 -2.52 -26.16
N SER A 11 -20.07 -1.45 -25.47
CA SER A 11 -21.35 -1.35 -24.78
C SER A 11 -21.89 0.08 -24.91
N PRO A 12 -23.21 0.28 -25.09
CA PRO A 12 -23.81 1.62 -25.08
C PRO A 12 -23.65 2.33 -23.73
N ASN A 13 -23.41 1.59 -22.65
CA ASN A 13 -23.25 2.12 -21.29
C ASN A 13 -21.79 2.50 -20.97
N ILE A 14 -20.87 2.37 -21.92
CA ILE A 14 -19.45 2.68 -21.71
C ILE A 14 -19.00 3.70 -22.76
N LYS A 15 -18.36 4.77 -22.28
CA LYS A 15 -17.76 5.81 -23.11
C LYS A 15 -16.27 5.91 -22.78
N TYR A 16 -15.45 5.94 -23.82
CA TYR A 16 -14.01 6.16 -23.71
C TYR A 16 -13.69 7.54 -24.25
N ASN A 17 -12.97 8.35 -23.47
CA ASN A 17 -12.30 9.55 -23.96
C ASN A 17 -10.80 9.47 -23.61
N ASN A 18 -10.03 10.51 -23.91
CA ASN A 18 -8.57 10.50 -23.67
C ASN A 18 -8.22 10.35 -22.19
N ASP A 19 -9.05 10.91 -21.31
CA ASP A 19 -8.74 11.04 -19.89
C ASP A 19 -9.44 9.97 -19.02
N PHE A 20 -10.59 9.48 -19.46
CA PHE A 20 -11.49 8.64 -18.66
C PHE A 20 -12.16 7.50 -19.42
N ILE A 21 -12.49 6.45 -18.67
CA ILE A 21 -13.51 5.45 -18.98
C ILE A 21 -14.73 5.80 -18.12
N GLU A 22 -15.86 6.07 -18.75
CA GLU A 22 -17.12 6.35 -18.08
C GLU A 22 -18.08 5.17 -18.27
N ALA A 23 -18.66 4.68 -17.17
CA ALA A 23 -19.53 3.52 -17.16
C ALA A 23 -20.81 3.82 -16.38
N ASP A 24 -21.96 3.65 -17.04
CA ASP A 24 -23.27 3.65 -16.39
C ASP A 24 -23.60 2.23 -15.92
N TYR A 25 -23.84 2.06 -14.62
CA TYR A 25 -24.05 0.77 -13.98
C TYR A 25 -25.29 0.79 -13.07
N ASP A 26 -26.23 -0.09 -13.35
CA ASP A 26 -27.41 -0.29 -12.51
C ASP A 26 -27.07 -1.28 -11.38
N TYR A 27 -26.79 -0.74 -10.18
CA TYR A 27 -26.52 -1.54 -8.99
C TYR A 27 -27.83 -2.04 -8.37
N GLN A 28 -28.08 -3.34 -8.50
CA GLN A 28 -29.28 -4.00 -7.99
C GLN A 28 -29.01 -4.65 -6.63
N THR A 29 -29.87 -4.36 -5.66
CA THR A 29 -29.84 -4.94 -4.32
C THR A 29 -31.26 -5.17 -3.82
N THR A 30 -31.44 -5.75 -2.63
CA THR A 30 -32.76 -6.03 -2.05
C THR A 30 -32.81 -5.44 -0.64
N LYS A 31 -33.78 -4.55 -0.38
CA LYS A 31 -34.09 -4.07 0.97
C LYS A 31 -35.06 -5.05 1.63
N VAL A 32 -34.77 -5.49 2.85
CA VAL A 32 -35.65 -6.38 3.61
C VAL A 32 -36.16 -5.66 4.85
N GLU A 33 -37.48 -5.66 5.04
CA GLU A 33 -38.15 -5.10 6.22
C GLU A 33 -38.96 -6.20 6.92
N SER A 34 -38.96 -6.19 8.26
CA SER A 34 -39.74 -7.14 9.07
C SER A 34 -40.96 -6.44 9.64
N ASN A 35 -42.14 -6.95 9.31
CA ASN A 35 -43.42 -6.48 9.85
C ASN A 35 -44.07 -7.63 10.62
N GLY A 36 -43.67 -7.80 11.89
CA GLY A 36 -44.01 -8.99 12.68
C GLY A 36 -43.36 -10.23 12.08
N ASP A 37 -44.17 -11.26 11.76
CA ASP A 37 -43.72 -12.53 11.18
C ASP A 37 -43.51 -12.49 9.66
N VAL A 38 -43.82 -11.37 9.00
CA VAL A 38 -43.67 -11.22 7.54
C VAL A 38 -42.38 -10.47 7.23
N LEU A 39 -41.53 -11.10 6.41
CA LEU A 39 -40.38 -10.45 5.78
C LEU A 39 -40.77 -9.96 4.38
N MET A 40 -40.71 -8.65 4.17
CA MET A 40 -40.93 -8.04 2.87
C MET A 40 -39.60 -7.73 2.20
N ALA A 41 -39.29 -8.45 1.13
CA ALA A 41 -38.10 -8.22 0.30
C ALA A 41 -38.45 -7.35 -0.90
N THR A 42 -37.87 -6.15 -0.98
CA THR A 42 -38.10 -5.18 -2.06
C THR A 42 -36.83 -5.02 -2.90
N PRO A 43 -36.82 -5.45 -4.18
CA PRO A 43 -35.72 -5.17 -5.09
C PRO A 43 -35.56 -3.66 -5.32
N VAL A 44 -34.32 -3.17 -5.24
CA VAL A 44 -33.95 -1.77 -5.41
C VAL A 44 -32.85 -1.67 -6.46
N THR A 45 -32.96 -0.71 -7.37
CA THR A 45 -31.91 -0.40 -8.35
C THR A 45 -31.39 1.01 -8.09
N THR A 46 -30.07 1.15 -7.92
CA THR A 46 -29.38 2.43 -7.84
C THR A 46 -28.53 2.62 -9.08
N LYS A 47 -28.77 3.71 -9.83
CA LYS A 47 -27.96 4.02 -11.01
C LYS A 47 -26.66 4.70 -10.59
N LEU A 48 -25.54 4.10 -10.95
CA LEU A 48 -24.20 4.62 -10.69
C LEU A 48 -23.58 5.10 -12.00
N HIS A 49 -22.98 6.30 -11.96
CA HIS A 49 -22.09 6.77 -13.02
C HIS A 49 -20.66 6.72 -12.51
N ILE A 50 -19.88 5.76 -13.01
CA ILE A 50 -18.52 5.49 -12.56
C ILE A 50 -17.54 6.07 -13.58
N ARG A 51 -16.60 6.89 -13.10
CA ARG A 51 -15.55 7.49 -13.91
C ARG A 51 -14.18 7.00 -13.46
N THR A 52 -13.46 6.34 -14.35
CA THR A 52 -12.12 5.78 -14.11
C THR A 52 -11.08 6.54 -14.94
N LYS A 53 -10.08 7.15 -14.29
CA LYS A 53 -8.96 7.81 -14.99
C LYS A 53 -8.16 6.80 -15.82
N ARG A 54 -7.79 7.18 -17.03
CA ARG A 54 -6.94 6.37 -17.93
C ARG A 54 -5.46 6.58 -17.69
N GLN A 55 -5.07 7.78 -17.28
CA GLN A 55 -3.69 8.08 -16.94
C GLN A 55 -3.35 7.44 -15.59
N VAL A 56 -2.39 6.51 -15.64
CA VAL A 56 -1.83 5.85 -14.46
C VAL A 56 -0.84 6.81 -13.80
N PRO A 57 -0.98 7.12 -12.49
CA PRO A 57 -0.10 8.07 -11.82
C PRO A 57 1.31 7.50 -11.62
N LYS A 58 2.31 8.38 -11.60
CA LYS A 58 3.62 8.04 -11.06
C LYS A 58 3.49 7.86 -9.55
N LEU A 59 3.61 6.61 -9.10
CA LEU A 59 3.32 6.20 -7.73
C LEU A 59 4.60 6.12 -6.88
N GLY A 60 4.55 6.76 -5.72
CA GLY A 60 5.45 6.46 -4.61
C GLY A 60 4.77 5.65 -3.52
N LEU A 61 5.51 4.70 -2.94
CA LEU A 61 5.11 3.89 -1.80
C LEU A 61 6.07 4.19 -0.65
N MET A 62 5.55 4.69 0.47
CA MET A 62 6.32 4.86 1.69
C MET A 62 5.91 3.83 2.73
N LEU A 63 6.87 3.06 3.22
CA LEU A 63 6.63 1.97 4.17
C LEU A 63 7.03 2.40 5.58
N VAL A 64 6.10 2.30 6.55
CA VAL A 64 6.47 2.37 7.96
C VAL A 64 6.92 0.97 8.38
N GLY A 65 8.14 0.85 8.91
CA GLY A 65 8.80 -0.45 9.12
C GLY A 65 9.51 -0.96 7.86
N TRP A 66 10.05 -0.05 7.04
CA TRP A 66 10.65 -0.39 5.74
C TRP A 66 11.81 -1.40 5.85
N GLY A 67 12.61 -1.32 6.93
CA GLY A 67 13.68 -2.26 7.21
C GLY A 67 13.20 -3.62 7.74
N GLY A 68 11.90 -3.82 7.97
CA GLY A 68 11.34 -5.10 8.39
C GLY A 68 11.44 -6.20 7.33
N ASN A 69 11.01 -7.40 7.68
CA ASN A 69 11.00 -8.54 6.75
C ASN A 69 10.18 -8.24 5.50
N ASN A 70 8.96 -7.72 5.67
CA ASN A 70 8.08 -7.36 4.55
C ASN A 70 8.65 -6.21 3.73
N GLY A 71 9.08 -5.10 4.37
CA GLY A 71 9.58 -3.93 3.66
C GLY A 71 10.83 -4.22 2.83
N SER A 72 11.79 -4.96 3.39
CA SER A 72 12.98 -5.42 2.66
C SER A 72 12.63 -6.39 1.52
N THR A 73 11.72 -7.33 1.75
CA THR A 73 11.30 -8.31 0.74
C THR A 73 10.53 -7.66 -0.42
N VAL A 74 9.58 -6.75 -0.16
CA VAL A 74 8.84 -6.03 -1.21
C VAL A 74 9.79 -5.18 -2.05
N THR A 75 10.73 -4.48 -1.40
CA THR A 75 11.75 -3.68 -2.10
C THR A 75 12.61 -4.55 -3.01
N ALA A 76 13.07 -5.70 -2.49
CA ALA A 76 13.82 -6.69 -3.26
C ALA A 76 13.01 -7.26 -4.43
N ALA A 77 11.73 -7.58 -4.23
CA ALA A 77 10.85 -8.12 -5.27
C ALA A 77 10.63 -7.12 -6.41
N LEU A 78 10.41 -5.83 -6.10
CA LEU A 78 10.29 -4.76 -7.09
C LEU A 78 11.58 -4.63 -7.92
N LEU A 79 12.75 -4.61 -7.26
CA LEU A 79 14.04 -4.52 -7.95
C LEU A 79 14.31 -5.76 -8.80
N ALA A 80 14.08 -6.96 -8.27
CA ALA A 80 14.34 -8.21 -8.97
C ALA A 80 13.47 -8.35 -10.22
N ASN A 81 12.18 -8.00 -10.14
CA ASN A 81 11.28 -8.00 -11.29
C ASN A 81 11.67 -6.92 -12.31
N LYS A 82 11.94 -5.69 -11.86
CA LYS A 82 12.38 -4.59 -12.73
C LYS A 82 13.66 -4.90 -13.48
N LEU A 83 14.62 -5.54 -12.81
CA LEU A 83 15.91 -5.94 -13.39
C LEU A 83 15.84 -7.29 -14.13
N GLN A 84 14.67 -7.95 -14.15
CA GLN A 84 14.43 -9.25 -14.76
C GLN A 84 15.44 -10.33 -14.30
N LEU A 85 15.76 -10.33 -13.00
CA LEU A 85 16.77 -11.21 -12.44
C LEU A 85 16.37 -12.69 -12.52
N SER A 86 17.39 -13.53 -12.65
CA SER A 86 17.31 -14.96 -12.41
C SER A 86 18.49 -15.40 -11.54
N TRP A 87 18.27 -16.45 -10.76
CA TRP A 87 19.28 -16.98 -9.84
C TRP A 87 19.19 -18.50 -9.77
N GLU A 88 20.34 -19.12 -9.61
CA GLU A 88 20.42 -20.56 -9.37
C GLU A 88 19.93 -20.89 -7.97
N THR A 89 19.16 -21.98 -7.87
CA THR A 89 18.78 -22.60 -6.59
C THR A 89 19.20 -24.05 -6.61
N LYS A 90 19.06 -24.75 -5.47
CA LYS A 90 19.34 -26.19 -5.39
C LYS A 90 18.51 -27.04 -6.36
N THR A 91 17.37 -26.52 -6.84
CA THR A 91 16.46 -27.22 -7.77
C THR A 91 16.46 -26.61 -9.17
N GLY A 92 17.47 -25.81 -9.51
CA GLY A 92 17.62 -25.15 -10.81
C GLY A 92 17.34 -23.65 -10.77
N THR A 93 17.42 -23.02 -11.94
CA THR A 93 17.26 -21.58 -12.11
C THR A 93 15.84 -21.12 -11.78
N ARG A 94 15.72 -20.05 -11.01
CA ARG A 94 14.47 -19.30 -10.78
C ARG A 94 14.56 -17.94 -11.48
N LYS A 95 13.40 -17.40 -11.88
CA LYS A 95 13.27 -16.04 -12.41
C LYS A 95 12.38 -15.24 -11.46
N ALA A 96 12.65 -13.94 -11.31
CA ALA A 96 11.77 -13.04 -10.58
C ALA A 96 10.36 -13.05 -11.22
N ASP A 97 9.35 -13.14 -10.36
CA ASP A 97 7.94 -13.10 -10.73
C ASP A 97 7.10 -12.41 -9.65
N TRP A 98 5.78 -12.37 -9.87
CA TRP A 98 4.80 -11.81 -8.95
C TRP A 98 3.81 -12.87 -8.44
N TYR A 99 4.23 -14.13 -8.33
CA TYR A 99 3.36 -15.17 -7.79
C TYR A 99 2.88 -14.82 -6.37
N GLY A 100 1.62 -15.16 -6.10
CA GLY A 100 0.91 -14.74 -4.88
C GLY A 100 0.25 -13.36 -4.98
N SER A 101 0.60 -12.52 -5.95
CA SER A 101 -0.11 -11.25 -6.19
C SER A 101 -1.37 -11.47 -7.00
N ILE A 102 -2.54 -11.18 -6.43
CA ILE A 102 -3.82 -11.27 -7.14
C ILE A 102 -3.80 -10.38 -8.39
N THR A 103 -3.29 -9.14 -8.30
CA THR A 103 -3.33 -8.22 -9.45
C THR A 103 -2.41 -8.66 -10.58
N GLN A 104 -1.25 -9.23 -10.28
CA GLN A 104 -0.23 -9.55 -11.29
C GLN A 104 -0.24 -11.00 -11.77
N ALA A 105 -0.73 -11.93 -10.95
CA ALA A 105 -0.68 -13.37 -11.23
C ALA A 105 -2.07 -14.04 -11.34
N SER A 106 -3.17 -13.26 -11.31
CA SER A 106 -4.52 -13.78 -11.56
C SER A 106 -5.12 -13.30 -12.88
N THR A 107 -6.20 -13.97 -13.27
CA THR A 107 -6.98 -13.63 -14.47
C THR A 107 -8.45 -13.43 -14.13
N VAL A 108 -9.13 -12.60 -14.91
CA VAL A 108 -10.58 -12.40 -14.88
C VAL A 108 -11.20 -13.03 -16.12
N ARG A 109 -12.29 -13.79 -15.95
CA ARG A 109 -13.07 -14.32 -17.08
C ARG A 109 -13.86 -13.20 -17.73
N LEU A 110 -13.65 -12.97 -19.02
CA LEU A 110 -14.40 -11.99 -19.81
C LEU A 110 -15.72 -12.54 -20.34
N GLY A 111 -15.75 -13.82 -20.67
CA GLY A 111 -16.91 -14.47 -21.25
C GLY A 111 -16.50 -15.65 -22.13
N THR A 112 -17.32 -15.96 -23.13
CA THR A 112 -17.11 -17.06 -24.06
C THR A 112 -16.66 -16.53 -25.43
N GLY A 113 -15.60 -17.10 -25.98
CA GLY A 113 -15.08 -16.78 -27.31
C GLY A 113 -15.91 -17.39 -28.44
N VAL A 114 -15.60 -16.99 -29.68
CA VAL A 114 -16.28 -17.48 -30.90
C VAL A 114 -16.20 -19.01 -31.09
N ASN A 115 -15.21 -19.64 -30.47
CA ASN A 115 -15.00 -21.09 -30.48
C ASN A 115 -15.71 -21.81 -29.32
N GLY A 116 -16.50 -21.11 -28.50
CA GLY A 116 -17.20 -21.66 -27.34
C GLY A 116 -16.33 -21.83 -26.08
N GLN A 117 -15.05 -21.45 -26.12
CA GLN A 117 -14.15 -21.54 -24.97
C GLN A 117 -14.17 -20.27 -24.12
N ASP A 118 -13.90 -20.42 -22.83
CA ASP A 118 -13.76 -19.26 -21.94
C ASP A 118 -12.55 -18.41 -22.32
N VAL A 119 -12.75 -17.10 -22.35
CA VAL A 119 -11.70 -16.10 -22.59
C VAL A 119 -11.38 -15.40 -21.27
N TYR A 120 -10.10 -15.40 -20.93
CA TYR A 120 -9.56 -14.78 -19.72
C TYR A 120 -8.58 -13.67 -20.07
N ILE A 121 -8.52 -12.65 -19.22
CA ILE A 121 -7.54 -11.57 -19.31
C ILE A 121 -6.78 -11.45 -17.97
N PRO A 122 -5.48 -11.11 -17.97
CA PRO A 122 -4.78 -10.76 -16.73
C PRO A 122 -5.50 -9.64 -15.98
N MET A 123 -5.65 -9.77 -14.66
CA MET A 123 -6.35 -8.76 -13.86
C MET A 123 -5.73 -7.37 -13.96
N SER A 124 -4.39 -7.29 -14.03
CA SER A 124 -3.64 -6.05 -14.25
C SER A 124 -3.89 -5.37 -15.60
N GLN A 125 -4.56 -6.03 -16.53
CA GLN A 125 -4.93 -5.51 -17.85
C GLN A 125 -6.43 -5.22 -17.96
N PHE A 126 -7.22 -5.49 -16.92
CA PHE A 126 -8.66 -5.28 -16.93
C PHE A 126 -9.04 -3.79 -16.91
N LEU A 127 -8.27 -2.99 -16.17
CA LEU A 127 -8.35 -1.53 -16.12
C LEU A 127 -6.94 -0.92 -16.09
N PRO A 128 -6.77 0.38 -16.37
CA PRO A 128 -5.48 1.05 -16.22
C PRO A 128 -4.97 0.95 -14.77
N MET A 129 -3.89 0.21 -14.57
CA MET A 129 -3.28 -0.04 -13.26
C MET A 129 -1.79 0.31 -13.28
N VAL A 130 -1.26 0.68 -12.10
CA VAL A 130 0.18 0.87 -11.90
C VAL A 130 0.92 -0.43 -12.16
N ASN A 131 1.97 -0.37 -12.97
CA ASN A 131 2.92 -1.46 -13.09
C ASN A 131 3.85 -1.45 -11.86
N PRO A 132 3.98 -2.56 -11.10
CA PRO A 132 4.86 -2.61 -9.95
C PRO A 132 6.30 -2.13 -10.23
N ASP A 133 6.84 -2.39 -11.41
CA ASP A 133 8.20 -1.98 -11.78
C ASP A 133 8.43 -0.45 -11.80
N ASP A 134 7.34 0.32 -11.86
CA ASP A 134 7.33 1.79 -11.88
C ASP A 134 7.15 2.41 -10.49
N ILE A 135 6.92 1.61 -9.45
CA ILE A 135 6.75 2.09 -8.07
C ILE A 135 8.10 2.57 -7.52
N VAL A 136 8.12 3.80 -7.01
CA VAL A 136 9.25 4.33 -6.25
C VAL A 136 9.03 4.03 -4.76
N VAL A 137 10.02 3.48 -4.07
CA VAL A 137 9.91 3.09 -2.65
C VAL A 137 10.83 3.93 -1.78
N ASP A 138 10.30 4.37 -0.64
CA ASP A 138 11.02 4.98 0.49
C ASP A 138 10.32 4.54 1.79
N GLY A 139 10.73 5.04 2.95
CA GLY A 139 10.01 4.77 4.19
C GLY A 139 10.82 5.05 5.45
N TRP A 140 10.23 4.64 6.56
CA TRP A 140 10.76 4.87 7.91
C TRP A 140 11.00 3.54 8.60
N ASP A 141 12.00 3.50 9.48
CA ASP A 141 12.20 2.39 10.42
C ASP A 141 12.90 2.93 11.66
N ILE A 142 12.55 2.39 12.82
CA ILE A 142 13.24 2.71 14.08
C ILE A 142 14.69 2.22 14.07
N SER A 143 15.06 1.33 13.13
CA SER A 143 16.42 0.90 12.88
C SER A 143 17.05 1.62 11.67
N SER A 144 18.30 2.04 11.81
CA SER A 144 19.10 2.69 10.77
C SER A 144 19.67 1.72 9.72
N MET A 145 19.41 0.41 9.88
CA MET A 145 19.94 -0.65 9.03
C MET A 145 19.51 -0.47 7.58
N ASN A 146 20.48 -0.49 6.65
CA ASN A 146 20.19 -0.42 5.22
C ASN A 146 19.43 -1.67 4.74
N LEU A 147 18.75 -1.54 3.60
CA LEU A 147 17.85 -2.57 3.08
C LEU A 147 18.57 -3.86 2.66
N ALA A 148 19.86 -3.81 2.26
CA ALA A 148 20.61 -5.03 1.95
C ALA A 148 20.92 -5.86 3.20
N ASP A 149 21.30 -5.20 4.30
CA ASP A 149 21.55 -5.88 5.57
C ASP A 149 20.23 -6.29 6.25
N ALA A 150 19.17 -5.50 6.08
CA ALA A 150 17.81 -5.87 6.50
C ALA A 150 17.30 -7.13 5.77
N MET A 151 17.51 -7.22 4.46
CA MET A 151 17.20 -8.41 3.66
C MET A 151 17.95 -9.65 4.18
N LYS A 152 19.25 -9.49 4.50
CA LYS A 152 20.05 -10.57 5.10
C LYS A 152 19.52 -10.97 6.48
N ARG A 153 19.18 -10.00 7.33
CA ARG A 153 18.59 -10.25 8.65
C ARG A 153 17.24 -10.97 8.56
N ALA A 154 16.43 -10.63 7.56
CA ALA A 154 15.10 -11.18 7.37
C ALA A 154 15.11 -12.67 6.98
N GLN A 155 16.19 -13.14 6.32
CA GLN A 155 16.37 -14.54 5.93
C GLN A 155 15.22 -15.11 5.07
N VAL A 156 14.56 -14.25 4.29
CA VAL A 156 13.42 -14.64 3.45
C VAL A 156 13.89 -15.11 2.07
N LEU A 157 14.79 -14.35 1.44
CA LEU A 157 15.18 -14.57 0.04
C LEU A 157 16.38 -15.52 -0.09
N ASP A 158 16.46 -16.21 -1.23
CA ASP A 158 17.62 -17.05 -1.56
C ASP A 158 18.92 -16.23 -1.58
N ILE A 159 20.01 -16.81 -1.05
CA ILE A 159 21.29 -16.11 -0.87
C ILE A 159 21.87 -15.59 -2.20
N ASN A 160 21.66 -16.31 -3.31
CA ASN A 160 22.17 -15.88 -4.62
C ASN A 160 21.43 -14.62 -5.10
N LEU A 161 20.12 -14.56 -4.87
CA LEU A 161 19.34 -13.35 -5.14
C LEU A 161 19.78 -12.20 -4.22
N GLN A 162 20.00 -12.47 -2.93
CA GLN A 162 20.48 -11.45 -1.99
C GLN A 162 21.80 -10.82 -2.45
N GLN A 163 22.74 -11.63 -2.94
CA GLN A 163 24.04 -11.16 -3.46
C GLN A 163 23.86 -10.28 -4.69
N GLN A 164 23.00 -10.67 -5.64
CA GLN A 164 22.70 -9.88 -6.83
C GLN A 164 22.03 -8.53 -6.49
N LEU A 165 21.18 -8.50 -5.46
CA LEU A 165 20.45 -7.29 -5.06
C LEU A 165 21.26 -6.35 -4.15
N ARG A 166 22.31 -6.84 -3.48
CA ARG A 166 23.10 -6.03 -2.54
C ARG A 166 23.59 -4.70 -3.10
N PRO A 167 24.15 -4.60 -4.33
CA PRO A 167 24.62 -3.32 -4.89
C PRO A 167 23.51 -2.27 -5.00
N TYR A 168 22.26 -2.69 -5.18
CA TYR A 168 21.10 -1.82 -5.32
C TYR A 168 20.49 -1.41 -3.98
N MET A 169 20.55 -2.29 -2.97
CA MET A 169 19.87 -2.09 -1.69
C MET A 169 20.77 -1.56 -0.56
N GLN A 170 22.10 -1.63 -0.69
CA GLN A 170 23.02 -1.25 0.39
C GLN A 170 23.01 0.26 0.71
N ASN A 171 22.60 1.09 -0.24
CA ASN A 171 22.49 2.55 -0.07
C ASN A 171 21.07 3.01 0.26
N MET A 172 20.09 2.10 0.25
CA MET A 172 18.73 2.40 0.66
C MET A 172 18.68 2.32 2.19
N LYS A 173 18.50 3.46 2.85
CA LYS A 173 18.41 3.56 4.31
C LYS A 173 17.06 4.13 4.72
N PRO A 174 16.38 3.55 5.72
CA PRO A 174 15.15 4.13 6.24
C PRO A 174 15.36 5.51 6.86
N ARG A 175 14.36 6.37 6.71
CA ARG A 175 14.25 7.62 7.47
C ARG A 175 14.03 7.32 8.96
N PRO A 176 14.46 8.22 9.88
CA PRO A 176 14.16 8.08 11.30
C PRO A 176 12.65 8.00 11.53
N SER A 177 12.19 7.08 12.39
CA SER A 177 10.76 6.86 12.65
C SER A 177 10.34 7.38 14.04
N ILE A 178 9.04 7.39 14.30
CA ILE A 178 8.49 7.62 15.64
C ILE A 178 8.61 6.32 16.45
N TYR A 179 9.09 6.43 17.69
CA TYR A 179 9.21 5.29 18.61
C TYR A 179 8.66 5.65 19.99
N PHE A 180 7.57 5.00 20.38
CA PHE A 180 7.03 5.04 21.74
C PHE A 180 7.14 3.63 22.35
N PRO A 181 8.05 3.40 23.31
CA PRO A 181 8.30 2.07 23.88
C PRO A 181 7.04 1.37 24.41
N ASP A 182 6.13 2.14 25.02
CA ASP A 182 4.91 1.62 25.65
C ASP A 182 3.89 1.05 24.65
N PHE A 183 4.08 1.25 23.34
CA PHE A 183 3.18 0.76 22.30
C PHE A 183 3.62 -0.57 21.68
N ILE A 184 4.88 -0.98 21.84
CA ILE A 184 5.41 -2.22 21.23
C ILE A 184 6.15 -3.06 22.27
N ALA A 185 6.50 -4.30 21.90
CA ALA A 185 7.24 -5.19 22.80
C ALA A 185 8.59 -4.59 23.25
N ALA A 186 8.90 -4.68 24.55
CA ALA A 186 10.12 -4.11 25.13
C ALA A 186 11.43 -4.65 24.50
N ASN A 187 11.39 -5.84 23.89
CA ASN A 187 12.53 -6.43 23.18
C ASN A 187 12.93 -5.67 21.90
N GLN A 188 12.14 -4.67 21.47
CA GLN A 188 12.48 -3.81 20.33
C GLN A 188 13.39 -2.64 20.72
N ALA A 189 13.61 -2.37 22.01
CA ALA A 189 14.38 -1.22 22.46
C ALA A 189 15.81 -1.18 21.89
N SER A 190 16.49 -2.33 21.80
CA SER A 190 17.85 -2.42 21.25
C SER A 190 17.92 -2.20 19.74
N ARG A 191 16.78 -2.25 19.04
CA ARG A 191 16.68 -2.01 17.59
C ARG A 191 16.47 -0.52 17.27
N ALA A 192 16.02 0.28 18.23
CA ALA A 192 15.62 1.67 18.03
C ALA A 192 16.82 2.65 18.09
N ASP A 193 17.57 2.77 17.00
CA ASP A 193 18.70 3.71 16.85
C ASP A 193 18.44 4.85 15.85
N ASN A 194 17.26 4.87 15.23
CA ASN A 194 16.87 5.80 14.16
C ASN A 194 15.50 6.42 14.45
N VAL A 195 15.47 7.35 15.41
CA VAL A 195 14.23 7.88 15.99
C VAL A 195 14.13 9.40 15.86
N ILE A 196 12.94 9.91 15.52
CA ILE A 196 12.62 11.33 15.53
C ILE A 196 12.41 11.79 16.99
N SER A 197 13.15 12.81 17.42
CA SER A 197 13.00 13.41 18.75
C SER A 197 11.92 14.50 18.79
N GLY A 198 11.58 14.95 19.99
CA GLY A 198 10.61 16.04 20.22
C GLY A 198 9.23 15.56 20.66
N THR A 199 8.31 16.52 20.71
CA THR A 199 6.90 16.31 21.01
C THR A 199 6.19 15.53 19.89
N LYS A 200 5.03 14.93 20.19
CA LYS A 200 4.19 14.24 19.20
C LYS A 200 3.81 15.14 18.03
N TRP A 201 3.60 16.43 18.30
CA TRP A 201 3.34 17.43 17.26
C TRP A 201 4.54 17.64 16.34
N GLU A 202 5.75 17.83 16.90
CA GLU A 202 6.97 17.98 16.10
C GLU A 202 7.29 16.73 15.28
N GLN A 203 7.11 15.55 15.88
CA GLN A 203 7.28 14.27 15.20
C GLN A 203 6.29 14.12 14.05
N MET A 204 5.02 14.48 14.24
CA MET A 204 4.00 14.47 13.19
C MET A 204 4.36 15.44 12.05
N GLU A 205 4.79 16.67 12.36
CA GLU A 205 5.23 17.63 11.36
C GLU A 205 6.45 17.13 10.56
N GLN A 206 7.37 16.39 11.19
CA GLN A 206 8.48 15.74 10.50
C GLN A 206 7.99 14.67 9.51
N ILE A 207 7.03 13.82 9.88
CA ILE A 207 6.45 12.83 8.95
C ILE A 207 5.76 13.51 7.77
N ARG A 208 4.99 14.57 8.03
CA ARG A 208 4.36 15.39 6.99
C ARG A 208 5.39 16.02 6.05
N LYS A 209 6.51 16.49 6.58
CA LYS A 209 7.63 17.00 5.78
C LYS A 209 8.26 15.90 4.92
N ASP A 210 8.52 14.74 5.50
CA ASP A 210 9.11 13.60 4.76
C ASP A 210 8.24 13.16 3.58
N ILE A 211 6.92 13.11 3.75
CA ILE A 211 5.97 12.78 2.67
C ILE A 211 6.06 13.80 1.52
N ARG A 212 6.08 15.10 1.84
CA ARG A 212 6.21 16.18 0.86
C ARG A 212 7.55 16.12 0.14
N ASP A 213 8.65 15.99 0.89
CA ASP A 213 10.00 15.90 0.34
C ASP A 213 10.13 14.71 -0.60
N PHE A 214 9.61 13.54 -0.24
CA PHE A 214 9.61 12.34 -1.09
C PHE A 214 8.82 12.56 -2.38
N LYS A 215 7.61 13.12 -2.26
CA LYS A 215 6.75 13.46 -3.41
C LYS A 215 7.44 14.42 -4.37
N ASP A 216 8.02 15.49 -3.84
CA ASP A 216 8.65 16.56 -4.61
C ASP A 216 9.99 16.14 -5.23
N PHE A 217 10.80 15.37 -4.50
CA PHE A 217 12.09 14.89 -4.99
C PHE A 217 11.91 13.96 -6.19
N HIS A 218 10.96 13.03 -6.12
CA HIS A 218 10.70 12.08 -7.20
C HIS A 218 9.68 12.55 -8.23
N LYS A 219 9.09 13.76 -8.06
CA LYS A 219 8.03 14.31 -8.93
C LYS A 219 6.85 13.33 -9.08
N LEU A 220 6.35 12.86 -7.94
CA LEU A 220 5.29 11.85 -7.88
C LEU A 220 3.91 12.50 -7.96
N ASP A 221 3.01 11.88 -8.73
CA ASP A 221 1.62 12.31 -8.80
C ASP A 221 0.87 11.89 -7.53
N GLN A 222 1.18 10.69 -7.04
CA GLN A 222 0.52 10.07 -5.90
C GLN A 222 1.53 9.40 -4.97
N VAL A 223 1.27 9.51 -3.67
CA VAL A 223 1.97 8.76 -2.62
C VAL A 223 0.95 7.90 -1.87
N ILE A 224 1.34 6.67 -1.56
CA ILE A 224 0.64 5.77 -0.62
C ILE A 224 1.59 5.52 0.54
N VAL A 225 1.07 5.66 1.76
CA VAL A 225 1.77 5.22 2.97
C VAL A 225 1.16 3.91 3.44
N LEU A 226 1.99 2.93 3.82
CA LEU A 226 1.52 1.64 4.31
C LEU A 226 2.28 1.25 5.57
N TRP A 227 1.54 0.85 6.61
CA TRP A 227 2.13 0.36 7.83
C TRP A 227 2.46 -1.13 7.73
N THR A 228 3.75 -1.45 7.86
CA THR A 228 4.25 -2.83 7.95
C THR A 228 5.27 -2.97 9.10
N ALA A 229 5.18 -2.08 10.09
CA ALA A 229 6.00 -2.12 11.29
C ALA A 229 5.42 -3.10 12.32
N ASN A 230 6.03 -3.13 13.51
CA ASN A 230 5.57 -3.96 14.61
C ASN A 230 4.11 -3.68 14.96
N THR A 231 3.38 -4.74 15.35
CA THR A 231 2.04 -4.61 15.93
C THR A 231 2.12 -3.79 17.21
N GLU A 232 1.25 -2.80 17.31
CA GLU A 232 1.10 -1.98 18.50
C GLU A 232 0.00 -2.54 19.40
N ARG A 233 0.07 -2.29 20.71
CA ARG A 233 -1.12 -2.47 21.57
C ARG A 233 -2.22 -1.48 21.15
N PHE A 234 -3.46 -1.80 21.50
CA PHE A 234 -4.58 -0.87 21.33
C PHE A 234 -4.40 0.39 22.19
N CYS A 235 -4.91 1.51 21.68
CA CYS A 235 -5.14 2.73 22.44
C CYS A 235 -6.52 2.69 23.09
N ASP A 236 -6.68 3.34 24.24
CA ASP A 236 -8.00 3.60 24.80
C ASP A 236 -8.80 4.56 23.92
N VAL A 237 -10.11 4.33 23.78
CA VAL A 237 -11.03 5.24 23.06
C VAL A 237 -11.87 5.99 24.08
N LEU A 238 -11.61 7.31 24.23
CA LEU A 238 -12.20 8.12 25.29
C LEU A 238 -12.69 9.48 24.76
N SER A 239 -13.82 9.94 25.31
CA SER A 239 -14.37 11.28 25.02
C SER A 239 -13.37 12.36 25.44
N GLY A 240 -13.14 13.35 24.58
CA GLY A 240 -12.14 14.41 24.79
C GLY A 240 -10.69 13.98 24.51
N LEU A 241 -10.46 12.74 24.07
CA LEU A 241 -9.14 12.24 23.66
C LEU A 241 -9.06 11.98 22.15
N ASN A 242 -9.89 11.07 21.63
CA ASN A 242 -9.76 10.57 20.25
C ASN A 242 -11.09 10.14 19.62
N THR A 243 -12.21 10.61 20.17
CA THR A 243 -13.56 10.35 19.63
C THR A 243 -13.96 11.32 18.51
N THR A 244 -13.27 12.46 18.40
CA THR A 244 -13.47 13.47 17.35
C THR A 244 -12.14 13.88 16.74
N ALA A 245 -12.17 14.48 15.55
CA ALA A 245 -10.96 14.96 14.88
C ALA A 245 -10.30 16.10 15.67
N GLU A 246 -11.11 16.98 16.26
CA GLU A 246 -10.67 18.11 17.08
C GLU A 246 -9.99 17.64 18.37
N ASP A 247 -10.60 16.68 19.07
CA ASP A 247 -10.05 16.10 20.30
C ASP A 247 -8.71 15.41 20.01
N LEU A 248 -8.63 14.60 18.94
CA LEU A 248 -7.41 13.90 18.57
C LEU A 248 -6.26 14.87 18.28
N LEU A 249 -6.53 15.94 17.52
CA LEU A 249 -5.52 16.97 17.23
C LEU A 249 -5.09 17.72 18.51
N ALA A 250 -6.02 18.01 19.41
CA ALA A 250 -5.70 18.61 20.70
C ALA A 250 -4.84 17.67 21.57
N ALA A 251 -5.17 16.37 21.61
CA ALA A 251 -4.44 15.35 22.32
C ALA A 251 -3.00 15.18 21.80
N ILE A 252 -2.80 15.21 20.47
CA ILE A 252 -1.47 15.20 19.85
C ILE A 252 -0.65 16.40 20.32
N LYS A 253 -1.22 17.62 20.25
CA LYS A 253 -0.54 18.85 20.70
C LYS A 253 -0.22 18.84 22.19
N ALA A 254 -1.08 18.23 23.00
CA ALA A 254 -0.89 18.07 24.44
C ALA A 254 0.07 16.92 24.82
N ASN A 255 0.66 16.20 23.85
CA ASN A 255 1.49 15.02 24.09
C ASN A 255 0.77 13.92 24.91
N ALA A 256 -0.54 13.75 24.71
CA ALA A 256 -1.34 12.75 25.43
C ALA A 256 -0.76 11.34 25.24
N LYS A 257 -0.69 10.53 26.31
CA LYS A 257 -0.04 9.21 26.29
C LYS A 257 -0.69 8.23 25.31
N GLU A 258 -2.03 8.14 25.32
CA GLU A 258 -2.86 7.25 24.49
C GLU A 258 -3.03 7.76 23.04
N VAL A 259 -1.91 8.13 22.42
CA VAL A 259 -1.81 8.45 20.98
C VAL A 259 -0.60 7.68 20.46
N SER A 260 -0.84 6.64 19.67
CA SER A 260 0.21 5.75 19.17
C SER A 260 1.03 6.37 18.04
N PRO A 261 2.22 5.82 17.73
CA PRO A 261 2.94 6.16 16.51
C PRO A 261 2.10 5.94 15.24
N SER A 262 1.39 4.81 15.11
CA SER A 262 0.49 4.59 13.96
C SER A 262 -0.58 5.67 13.81
N THR A 263 -1.10 6.20 14.92
CA THR A 263 -2.05 7.33 14.91
C THR A 263 -1.41 8.60 14.36
N LEU A 264 -0.16 8.91 14.75
CA LEU A 264 0.55 10.07 14.21
C LEU A 264 0.83 9.94 12.72
N PHE A 265 1.20 8.75 12.24
CA PHE A 265 1.34 8.49 10.81
C PHE A 265 0.00 8.63 10.07
N ALA A 266 -1.11 8.11 10.63
CA ALA A 266 -2.44 8.22 10.06
C ALA A 266 -2.90 9.67 9.90
N VAL A 267 -2.79 10.46 10.96
CA VAL A 267 -3.13 11.89 10.94
C VAL A 267 -2.23 12.63 9.96
N SER A 268 -0.92 12.34 9.93
CA SER A 268 0.01 12.94 8.96
C SER A 268 -0.43 12.67 7.51
N CYS A 269 -0.80 11.43 7.20
CA CYS A 269 -1.24 11.04 5.86
C CYS A 269 -2.51 11.79 5.44
N ILE A 270 -3.49 11.88 6.34
CA ILE A 270 -4.76 12.56 6.10
C ILE A 270 -4.52 14.06 5.87
N LEU A 271 -3.68 14.70 6.68
CA LEU A 271 -3.36 16.13 6.56
C LEU A 271 -2.57 16.45 5.28
N GLU A 272 -1.78 15.52 4.76
CA GLU A 272 -1.07 15.65 3.47
C GLU A 272 -1.91 15.18 2.26
N GLY A 273 -3.15 14.73 2.49
CA GLY A 273 -4.03 14.25 1.42
C GLY A 273 -3.50 13.00 0.70
N VAL A 274 -2.66 12.20 1.37
CA VAL A 274 -2.12 10.95 0.83
C VAL A 274 -2.94 9.76 1.32
N ARG A 275 -3.07 8.74 0.47
CA ARG A 275 -3.79 7.52 0.85
C ARG A 275 -2.96 6.72 1.84
N THR A 276 -3.64 6.05 2.75
CA THR A 276 -2.98 5.21 3.73
C THR A 276 -3.77 3.95 4.05
N ASP A 277 -3.03 2.90 4.44
CA ASP A 277 -3.56 1.67 5.03
C ASP A 277 -2.82 1.41 6.35
N PHE A 278 -3.54 1.64 7.46
CA PHE A 278 -3.13 1.30 8.82
C PHE A 278 -4.09 0.22 9.34
N SER A 279 -3.93 -1.01 8.85
CA SER A 279 -4.66 -2.17 9.40
C SER A 279 -3.96 -2.65 10.68
N SER A 280 -4.50 -2.26 11.83
CA SER A 280 -4.23 -2.94 13.10
C SER A 280 -5.13 -4.18 13.18
N TYR A 281 -4.57 -5.37 12.99
CA TYR A 281 -5.25 -6.63 13.30
C TYR A 281 -5.15 -6.94 14.80
#